data_AF-A0A1H1ER18-F1
#
_entry.id   AF-A0A1H1ER18-F1
#
_cell.length_a   1.000
_cell.length_b   1.000
_cell.length_c   1.000
_cell.angle_alpha   90.00
_cell.angle_beta   90.00
_cell.angle_gamma   90.00
#
_symmetry.space_group_name_H-M   'P 1'
#
loop_
_entity.id
_entity.type
_entity.pdbx_description
1 polymer ?
#
loop_
_entity_poly.entity_id
_entity_poly.type
_entity_poly.pdbx_seq_one_letter_code
_entity_poly.pdbx_strand_id
1 'polypeptide(L)'
;MTTVTADEFAVELLTTVVVGAEDEETARRACSELLRRTDGRIVQSVDCSDEEPGCRSVTLARTASAPASGNQAAVLSRAVRELLNALGPGFTGARVSCEPPSAWTVIDDPALVGSLVARGERVLVEAWSPTGETGFTGEVASAAEAGPLTGPSHQSPAQPSRSEGHPGNHLDP
;
A
#
# COMPACT_ATOMS: atom_id res chain seq x y z
N MET A 1 -15.35 -5.45 -24.94
CA MET A 1 -14.33 -6.38 -25.48
C MET A 1 -13.47 -5.59 -26.44
N THR A 2 -12.36 -5.04 -25.97
CA THR A 2 -11.41 -4.28 -26.79
C THR A 2 -10.55 -5.31 -27.52
N THR A 3 -10.62 -5.37 -28.84
CA THR A 3 -9.76 -6.20 -29.68
C THR A 3 -8.33 -5.68 -29.58
N VAL A 4 -7.49 -6.38 -28.81
CA VAL A 4 -6.04 -6.14 -28.77
C VAL A 4 -5.48 -6.54 -30.13
N THR A 5 -5.04 -5.57 -30.92
CA THR A 5 -4.32 -5.84 -32.18
C THR A 5 -2.92 -6.39 -31.87
N ALA A 6 -2.33 -7.16 -32.79
CA ALA A 6 -1.03 -7.81 -32.60
C ALA A 6 0.16 -6.87 -32.31
N ASP A 7 -0.05 -5.54 -32.35
CA ASP A 7 0.92 -4.49 -32.05
C ASP A 7 0.65 -3.78 -30.71
N GLU A 8 -0.18 -4.34 -29.83
CA GLU A 8 -0.43 -3.81 -28.49
C GLU A 8 -0.22 -4.88 -27.43
N PHE A 9 0.29 -4.47 -26.27
CA PHE A 9 0.29 -5.30 -25.06
C PHE A 9 -0.55 -4.66 -23.96
N ALA A 10 -1.10 -5.50 -23.10
CA ALA A 10 -1.87 -5.05 -21.95
C ALA A 10 -0.93 -4.49 -20.87
N VAL A 11 -1.30 -3.39 -20.24
CA VAL A 11 -0.69 -2.89 -19.00
C VAL A 11 -1.75 -2.98 -17.92
N GLU A 12 -1.40 -3.62 -16.80
CA GLU A 12 -2.26 -3.65 -15.62
C GLU A 12 -1.97 -2.43 -14.76
N LEU A 13 -3.00 -1.64 -14.49
CA LEU A 13 -2.94 -0.47 -13.63
C LEU A 13 -3.61 -0.80 -12.31
N LEU A 14 -2.88 -0.61 -11.21
CA LEU A 14 -3.39 -0.73 -9.85
C LEU A 14 -3.43 0.64 -9.19
N THR A 15 -4.49 0.92 -8.46
CA THR A 15 -4.62 2.13 -7.62
C THR A 15 -5.05 1.69 -6.24
N THR A 16 -4.11 1.73 -5.29
CA THR A 16 -4.33 1.36 -3.90
C THR A 16 -4.48 2.62 -3.07
N VAL A 17 -5.64 2.85 -2.48
CA VAL A 17 -5.91 4.00 -1.62
C VAL A 17 -6.05 3.55 -0.19
N VAL A 18 -5.39 4.25 0.73
CA VAL A 18 -5.62 4.12 2.17
C VAL A 18 -6.69 5.12 2.59
N VAL A 19 -7.71 4.63 3.29
CA VAL A 19 -8.90 5.37 3.68
C VAL A 19 -9.19 5.11 5.16
N GLY A 20 -9.45 6.19 5.91
CA GLY A 20 -10.03 6.07 7.24
C GLY A 20 -11.49 5.60 7.18
N ALA A 21 -11.74 4.34 7.51
CA ALA A 21 -13.06 3.70 7.46
C ALA A 21 -13.20 2.58 8.51
N GLU A 22 -14.32 2.59 9.24
CA GLU A 22 -14.61 1.63 10.31
C GLU A 22 -14.96 0.23 9.80
N ASP A 23 -15.51 0.14 8.58
CA ASP A 23 -15.86 -1.12 7.91
C ASP A 23 -15.51 -1.11 6.39
N GLU A 24 -15.52 -2.29 5.75
CA GLU A 24 -15.22 -2.47 4.32
C GLU A 24 -16.23 -1.77 3.41
N GLU A 25 -17.52 -1.76 3.76
CA GLU A 25 -18.56 -1.14 2.93
C GLU A 25 -18.33 0.38 2.85
N THR A 26 -18.02 0.99 3.99
CA THR A 26 -17.68 2.41 4.10
C THR A 26 -16.43 2.73 3.27
N ALA A 27 -15.39 1.90 3.34
CA ALA A 27 -14.16 2.08 2.55
C ALA A 27 -14.42 2.02 1.04
N ARG A 28 -15.16 1.01 0.58
CA ARG A 28 -15.54 0.84 -0.83
C ARG A 28 -16.40 2.01 -1.34
N ARG A 29 -17.36 2.46 -0.53
CA ARG A 29 -18.23 3.60 -0.88
C ARG A 29 -17.44 4.90 -1.03
N ALA A 30 -16.45 5.14 -0.17
CA ALA A 30 -15.57 6.31 -0.26
C ALA A 30 -14.82 6.34 -1.61
N CYS A 31 -14.47 5.18 -2.16
CA CYS A 31 -13.78 5.04 -3.46
C CYS A 31 -14.71 5.13 -4.69
N SER A 32 -16.01 5.39 -4.53
CA SER A 32 -16.97 5.35 -5.65
C SER A 32 -16.70 6.40 -6.75
N GLU A 33 -16.21 7.59 -6.38
CA GLU A 33 -15.83 8.61 -7.37
C GLU A 33 -14.55 8.22 -8.12
N LEU A 34 -13.58 7.66 -7.39
CA LEU A 34 -12.35 7.14 -7.99
C LEU A 34 -12.63 6.04 -9.02
N LEU A 35 -13.54 5.11 -8.70
CA LEU A 35 -13.99 4.08 -9.63
C LEU A 35 -14.53 4.68 -10.93
N ARG A 36 -15.42 5.68 -10.82
CA ARG A 36 -16.01 6.35 -11.99
C ARG A 36 -14.97 7.06 -12.85
N ARG A 37 -14.00 7.75 -12.23
CA ARG A 37 -12.96 8.49 -12.96
C ARG A 37 -11.96 7.58 -13.67
N THR A 38 -11.65 6.44 -13.07
CA THR A 38 -10.60 5.54 -13.56
C THR A 38 -11.13 4.43 -14.46
N ASP A 39 -12.46 4.25 -14.54
CA ASP A 39 -13.07 3.08 -15.18
C ASP A 39 -12.48 1.77 -14.63
N GLY A 40 -12.20 1.77 -13.33
CA GLY A 40 -11.58 0.68 -12.59
C GLY A 40 -12.60 -0.23 -11.92
N ARG A 41 -12.13 -1.38 -11.44
CA ARG A 41 -12.90 -2.29 -10.57
C ARG A 41 -12.17 -2.49 -9.26
N ILE A 42 -12.88 -2.56 -8.13
CA ILE A 42 -12.26 -2.96 -6.87
C ILE A 42 -11.88 -4.44 -6.98
N VAL A 43 -10.61 -4.76 -6.76
CA VAL A 43 -10.09 -6.14 -6.73
C VAL A 43 -9.70 -6.59 -5.33
N GLN A 44 -9.47 -5.65 -4.41
CA GLN A 44 -9.10 -5.94 -3.04
C GLN A 44 -9.59 -4.85 -2.08
N SER A 45 -9.92 -5.24 -0.85
CA SER A 45 -10.07 -4.36 0.30
C SER A 45 -9.45 -5.07 1.50
N VAL A 46 -8.53 -4.42 2.21
CA VAL A 46 -7.81 -5.03 3.35
C VAL A 46 -7.94 -4.12 4.57
N ASP A 47 -8.05 -4.75 5.73
CA ASP A 47 -7.97 -4.05 7.02
C ASP A 47 -6.51 -3.77 7.37
N CYS A 48 -6.13 -2.49 7.47
CA CYS A 48 -4.79 -2.06 7.89
C CYS A 48 -4.77 -1.56 9.34
N SER A 49 -5.78 -1.92 10.15
CA SER A 49 -5.91 -1.45 11.53
C SER A 49 -4.74 -1.77 12.45
N ASP A 50 -3.97 -2.81 12.13
CA ASP A 50 -2.77 -3.19 12.87
C ASP A 50 -1.66 -2.11 12.78
N GLU A 51 -1.65 -1.32 11.71
CA GLU A 51 -0.75 -0.18 11.51
C GLU A 51 -1.37 1.11 12.05
N GLU A 52 -2.63 1.38 11.71
CA GLU A 52 -3.37 2.57 12.17
C GLU A 52 -4.85 2.24 12.43
N PRO A 53 -5.37 2.41 13.66
CA PRO A 53 -6.75 2.06 13.99
C PRO A 53 -7.78 2.76 13.09
N GLY A 54 -8.67 1.97 12.48
CA GLY A 54 -9.70 2.48 11.57
C GLY A 54 -9.23 2.75 10.14
N CYS A 55 -8.07 2.23 9.75
CA CYS A 55 -7.53 2.24 8.40
C CYS A 55 -8.04 1.07 7.56
N ARG A 56 -8.41 1.32 6.30
CA ARG A 56 -8.52 0.29 5.26
C ARG A 56 -7.78 0.67 3.99
N SER A 57 -7.21 -0.32 3.31
CA SER A 57 -6.69 -0.16 1.96
C SER A 57 -7.68 -0.73 0.94
N VAL A 58 -7.90 -0.01 -0.16
CA VAL A 58 -8.78 -0.43 -1.25
C VAL A 58 -8.00 -0.38 -2.55
N THR A 59 -7.92 -1.50 -3.26
CA THR A 59 -7.17 -1.63 -4.52
C THR A 59 -8.14 -1.72 -5.68
N LEU A 60 -7.98 -0.80 -6.64
CA LEU A 60 -8.68 -0.79 -7.91
C LEU A 60 -7.75 -1.30 -9.01
N ALA A 61 -8.27 -2.13 -9.91
CA ALA A 61 -7.56 -2.57 -11.09
C ALA A 61 -8.23 -2.07 -12.37
N ARG A 62 -7.41 -1.74 -13.36
CA ARG A 62 -7.80 -1.39 -14.72
C ARG A 62 -6.78 -1.99 -15.69
N THR A 63 -7.23 -2.38 -16.88
CA THR A 63 -6.31 -2.73 -17.97
C THR A 63 -6.26 -1.58 -18.98
N ALA A 64 -5.06 -1.22 -19.41
CA ALA A 64 -4.83 -0.28 -20.51
C ALA A 64 -4.11 -0.99 -21.66
N SER A 65 -4.39 -0.58 -22.90
CA SER A 65 -3.58 -0.99 -24.06
C SER A 65 -2.38 -0.07 -24.20
N ALA A 66 -1.22 -0.63 -24.50
CA ALA A 66 -0.03 0.13 -24.83
C ALA A 66 0.63 -0.41 -26.11
N PRO A 67 1.36 0.44 -26.88
CA PRO A 67 2.09 0.00 -28.06
C PRO A 67 3.08 -1.12 -27.74
N ALA A 68 3.10 -2.20 -28.52
CA ALA A 68 4.02 -3.32 -28.39
C ALA A 68 5.48 -2.97 -28.70
N SER A 69 5.69 -1.87 -29.43
CA SER A 69 7.01 -1.36 -29.74
C SER A 69 7.41 -0.21 -28.81
N GLY A 70 8.64 -0.27 -28.28
CA GLY A 70 9.22 0.83 -27.50
C GLY A 70 9.96 0.39 -26.24
N ASN A 71 10.48 1.36 -25.51
CA ASN A 71 11.10 1.14 -24.20
C ASN A 71 10.00 0.87 -23.17
N GLN A 72 9.97 -0.35 -22.62
CA GLN A 72 8.99 -0.79 -21.62
C GLN A 72 8.91 0.14 -20.42
N ALA A 73 10.04 0.63 -19.91
CA ALA A 73 10.07 1.56 -18.78
C ALA A 73 9.30 2.84 -19.12
N ALA A 74 9.51 3.40 -20.32
CA ALA A 74 8.82 4.60 -20.78
C ALA A 74 7.31 4.38 -20.96
N VAL A 75 6.91 3.20 -21.45
CA VAL A 75 5.49 2.82 -21.57
C VAL A 75 4.83 2.77 -20.20
N LEU A 76 5.45 2.10 -19.23
CA LEU A 76 4.93 2.00 -17.86
C LEU A 76 4.88 3.38 -17.18
N SER A 77 5.93 4.20 -17.31
CA SER A 77 5.93 5.58 -16.78
C SER A 77 4.76 6.38 -17.35
N ARG A 78 4.50 6.24 -18.65
CA ARG A 78 3.45 6.98 -19.34
C ARG A 78 2.07 6.53 -18.86
N ALA A 79 1.86 5.22 -18.69
CA ALA A 79 0.61 4.69 -18.17
C ALA A 79 0.29 5.24 -16.77
N VAL A 80 1.29 5.30 -15.87
CA VAL A 80 1.14 5.96 -14.56
C VAL A 80 0.78 7.43 -14.73
N ARG A 81 1.50 8.19 -15.56
CA ARG A 81 1.23 9.62 -15.78
C ARG A 81 -0.15 9.90 -16.36
N GLU A 82 -0.61 9.08 -17.30
CA GLU A 82 -1.95 9.17 -17.88
C GLU A 82 -3.03 8.92 -16.83
N LEU A 83 -2.83 7.95 -15.93
CA LEU A 83 -3.72 7.73 -14.81
C LEU A 83 -3.71 8.91 -13.82
N LEU A 84 -2.54 9.46 -13.47
CA LEU A 84 -2.44 10.65 -12.62
C LEU A 84 -3.18 11.85 -13.22
N ASN A 85 -3.10 12.04 -14.54
CA ASN A 85 -3.87 13.07 -15.24
C ASN A 85 -5.38 12.86 -15.08
N ALA A 86 -5.86 11.60 -15.12
CA ALA A 86 -7.26 11.27 -14.92
C ALA A 86 -7.74 11.49 -13.46
N LEU A 87 -6.84 11.38 -12.47
CA LEU A 87 -7.17 11.68 -11.07
C LEU A 87 -7.42 13.18 -10.85
N GLY A 88 -6.68 14.04 -11.55
CA GLY A 88 -6.87 15.49 -11.57
C GLY A 88 -5.56 16.29 -11.51
N PRO A 89 -5.63 17.63 -11.64
CA PRO A 89 -4.46 18.48 -11.83
C PRO A 89 -3.44 18.42 -10.68
N GLY A 90 -3.88 18.19 -9.43
CA GLY A 90 -2.99 18.10 -8.26
C GLY A 90 -2.08 16.86 -8.24
N PHE A 91 -2.40 15.82 -9.01
CA PHE A 91 -1.65 14.55 -9.01
C PHE A 91 -0.50 14.52 -10.02
N THR A 92 -0.50 15.43 -10.99
CA THR A 92 0.42 15.41 -12.15
C THR A 92 1.89 15.74 -11.80
N GLY A 93 2.11 16.38 -10.65
CA GLY A 93 3.44 16.70 -10.14
C GLY A 93 4.19 15.54 -9.47
N ALA A 94 3.51 14.39 -9.26
CA ALA A 94 4.11 13.25 -8.56
C ALA A 94 5.30 12.67 -9.35
N ARG A 95 6.37 12.30 -8.61
CA ARG A 95 7.53 11.62 -9.21
C ARG A 95 7.18 10.17 -9.45
N VAL A 96 7.47 9.70 -10.66
CA VAL A 96 7.25 8.30 -11.05
C VAL A 96 8.58 7.56 -10.99
N SER A 97 8.62 6.51 -10.18
CA SER A 97 9.70 5.52 -10.13
C SER A 97 9.45 4.47 -11.21
N CYS A 98 10.50 4.07 -11.93
CA CYS A 98 10.37 3.10 -13.01
C CYS A 98 11.46 2.05 -12.90
N GLU A 99 11.03 0.83 -12.60
CA GLU A 99 11.87 -0.34 -12.46
C GLU A 99 11.10 -1.52 -13.08
N PRO A 100 11.24 -1.75 -14.40
CA PRO A 100 10.58 -2.87 -15.07
C PRO A 100 10.74 -4.17 -14.25
N PRO A 101 9.66 -4.92 -14.02
CA PRO A 101 8.42 -4.95 -14.79
C PRO A 101 7.35 -3.91 -14.40
N SER A 102 7.64 -2.97 -13.49
CA SER A 102 6.66 -1.98 -13.03
C SER A 102 7.14 -0.53 -13.11
N ALA A 103 6.18 0.38 -13.06
CA ALA A 103 6.39 1.78 -12.72
C ALA A 103 5.34 2.19 -11.69
N TRP A 104 5.71 3.07 -10.76
CA TRP A 104 4.83 3.41 -9.66
C TRP A 104 5.07 4.82 -9.13
N THR A 105 4.10 5.32 -8.39
CA THR A 105 4.22 6.54 -7.61
C THR A 105 3.38 6.44 -6.34
N VAL A 106 3.81 7.14 -5.29
CA VAL A 106 3.06 7.30 -4.04
C VAL A 106 2.75 8.78 -3.88
N ILE A 107 1.49 9.08 -3.63
CA ILE A 107 1.04 10.41 -3.19
C ILE A 107 0.64 10.29 -1.72
N ASP A 108 1.48 10.85 -0.85
CA ASP A 108 1.29 10.92 0.60
C ASP A 108 0.94 12.37 1.00
N ASP A 109 -0.23 12.81 0.53
CA ASP A 109 -0.80 14.13 0.80
C ASP A 109 -2.30 13.95 1.14
N PRO A 110 -2.65 13.86 2.44
CA PRO A 110 -4.03 13.62 2.86
C PRO A 110 -5.03 14.68 2.40
N ALA A 111 -4.59 15.94 2.19
CA ALA A 111 -5.47 16.99 1.72
C ALA A 111 -5.80 16.79 0.23
N LEU A 112 -4.80 16.45 -0.58
CA LEU A 112 -4.98 16.14 -1.98
C LEU A 112 -5.76 14.83 -2.18
N VAL A 113 -5.38 13.76 -1.48
CA VAL A 113 -6.05 12.45 -1.58
C VAL A 113 -7.48 12.54 -1.02
N GLY A 114 -7.69 13.27 0.08
CA GLY A 114 -8.99 13.57 0.66
C GLY A 114 -9.97 14.27 -0.29
N SER A 115 -9.46 15.02 -1.28
CA SER A 115 -10.29 15.66 -2.32
C SER A 115 -10.80 14.68 -3.39
N LEU A 116 -10.17 13.51 -3.51
CA LEU A 116 -10.49 12.45 -4.47
C LEU A 116 -11.29 11.32 -3.81
N VAL A 117 -10.89 10.92 -2.61
CA VAL A 117 -11.52 9.88 -1.79
C VAL A 117 -11.75 10.47 -0.40
N ALA A 118 -12.99 10.50 0.06
CA ALA A 118 -13.31 11.04 1.39
C ALA A 118 -12.54 10.27 2.47
N ARG A 119 -11.82 11.00 3.34
CA ARG A 119 -10.89 10.44 4.34
C ARG A 119 -9.74 9.61 3.74
N GLY A 120 -9.39 9.86 2.48
CA GLY A 120 -8.22 9.25 1.86
C GLY A 120 -6.94 9.92 2.35
N GLU A 121 -5.95 9.09 2.70
CA GLU A 121 -4.71 9.53 3.34
C GLU A 121 -3.53 9.47 2.37
N ARG A 122 -3.45 8.36 1.63
CA ARG A 122 -2.43 8.14 0.61
C ARG A 122 -2.97 7.31 -0.54
N VAL A 123 -2.33 7.45 -1.69
CA VAL A 123 -2.58 6.61 -2.86
C VAL A 123 -1.27 6.13 -3.47
N LEU A 124 -1.22 4.83 -3.75
CA LEU A 124 -0.21 4.17 -4.56
C LEU A 124 -0.82 3.91 -5.94
N VAL A 125 -0.13 4.34 -6.99
CA VAL A 125 -0.49 4.05 -8.38
C VAL A 125 0.64 3.23 -8.99
N GLU A 126 0.28 2.10 -9.60
CA GLU A 126 1.23 1.17 -10.20
C GLU A 126 0.80 0.82 -11.63
N ALA A 127 1.77 0.62 -12.50
CA ALA A 127 1.62 0.04 -13.82
C ALA A 127 2.51 -1.19 -13.92
N TRP A 128 1.95 -2.31 -14.34
CA TRP A 128 2.61 -3.61 -14.45
C TRP A 128 2.58 -4.11 -15.89
N SER A 129 3.71 -4.63 -16.36
CA SER A 129 3.77 -5.39 -17.60
C SER A 129 3.40 -6.87 -17.36
N PRO A 130 2.56 -7.49 -18.20
CA PRO A 130 2.09 -8.88 -18.05
C PRO A 130 3.19 -9.94 -18.27
N THR A 131 4.44 -9.51 -18.52
CA THR A 131 5.61 -10.38 -18.69
C THR A 131 6.27 -10.80 -17.36
N GLY A 132 5.76 -10.34 -16.22
CA GLY A 132 6.04 -10.91 -14.91
C GLY A 132 4.79 -11.58 -14.39
N GLU A 133 4.91 -12.76 -13.77
CA GLU A 133 3.81 -13.42 -13.05
C GLU A 133 3.13 -12.38 -12.15
N THR A 134 1.92 -11.95 -12.52
CA THR A 134 1.04 -11.19 -11.65
C THR A 134 0.63 -12.14 -10.54
N GLY A 135 1.38 -12.16 -9.44
CA GLY A 135 1.14 -12.94 -8.25
C GLY A 135 -0.10 -12.49 -7.47
N PHE A 136 -1.21 -12.23 -8.16
CA PHE A 136 -2.53 -12.13 -7.55
C PHE A 136 -3.25 -13.49 -7.68
N THR A 137 -2.62 -14.54 -7.16
CA THR A 137 -3.37 -15.70 -6.69
C THR A 137 -4.02 -15.28 -5.39
N GLY A 138 -5.33 -14.99 -5.44
CA GLY A 138 -6.14 -14.78 -4.25
C GLY A 138 -6.15 -16.03 -3.39
N GLU A 139 -5.19 -16.13 -2.47
CA GLU A 139 -5.25 -17.00 -1.31
C GLU A 139 -4.52 -16.26 -0.18
N VAL A 140 -5.26 -15.43 0.55
CA VAL A 140 -4.88 -15.11 1.92
C VAL A 140 -5.03 -16.41 2.70
N ALA A 141 -3.91 -17.09 2.92
CA ALA A 141 -3.84 -18.10 3.97
C ALA A 141 -4.28 -17.39 5.26
N SER A 142 -5.44 -17.80 5.76
CA SER A 142 -6.00 -17.35 7.02
C SER A 142 -4.90 -17.37 8.08
N ALA A 143 -4.60 -16.21 8.67
CA ALA A 143 -3.74 -16.09 9.84
C ALA A 143 -4.49 -16.67 11.06
N ALA A 144 -4.65 -17.98 11.06
CA ALA A 144 -5.32 -18.73 12.10
C ALA A 144 -4.61 -20.08 12.31
N GLU A 145 -3.27 -20.11 12.30
CA GLU A 145 -2.47 -21.15 12.97
C GLU A 145 -1.08 -20.59 13.36
N ALA A 146 -1.05 -19.52 14.16
CA ALA A 146 0.09 -19.27 15.03
C ALA A 146 -0.08 -20.14 16.29
N GLY A 147 0.34 -21.40 16.18
CA GLY A 147 0.57 -22.23 17.36
C GLY A 147 1.56 -21.55 18.32
N PRO A 148 1.49 -21.82 19.63
CA PRO A 148 2.27 -21.09 20.62
C PRO A 148 3.76 -21.32 20.39
N LEU A 149 4.50 -20.22 20.15
CA LEU A 149 5.95 -20.20 20.17
C LEU A 149 6.44 -20.46 21.60
N THR A 150 6.80 -21.71 21.89
CA THR A 150 7.67 -22.07 23.02
C THR A 150 9.05 -21.48 22.76
N GLY A 151 9.27 -20.25 23.23
CA GLY A 151 10.59 -19.64 23.23
C GLY A 151 11.52 -20.36 24.21
N PRO A 152 12.80 -20.61 23.86
CA PRO A 152 13.80 -21.00 24.85
C PRO A 152 14.13 -19.81 25.75
N SER A 153 14.03 -20.04 27.06
CA SER A 153 14.31 -19.11 28.15
C SER A 153 15.67 -18.44 28.00
N HIS A 154 15.69 -17.16 27.62
CA HIS A 154 16.85 -16.30 27.84
C HIS A 154 16.91 -15.90 29.32
N GLN A 155 17.93 -16.41 30.00
CA GLN A 155 18.30 -16.01 31.35
C GLN A 155 18.59 -14.51 31.41
N SER A 156 17.86 -13.80 32.27
CA SER A 156 18.22 -12.45 32.73
C SER A 156 19.57 -12.48 33.45
N PRO A 157 20.52 -11.59 33.09
CA PRO A 157 21.65 -11.32 33.96
C PRO A 157 21.18 -10.56 35.21
N ALA A 158 21.52 -11.12 36.36
CA ALA A 158 21.14 -10.66 37.68
C ALA A 158 21.68 -9.26 38.00
N GLN A 159 20.82 -8.41 38.54
CA GLN A 159 21.25 -7.23 39.31
C GLN A 159 21.94 -7.70 40.60
N PRO A 160 23.12 -7.19 40.97
CA PRO A 160 23.62 -7.35 42.32
C PRO A 160 22.86 -6.42 43.27
N SER A 161 22.10 -7.04 44.16
CA SER A 161 21.36 -6.47 45.26
C SER A 161 22.26 -5.66 46.21
N ARG A 162 21.72 -4.53 46.66
CA ARG A 162 22.16 -3.81 47.86
C ARG A 162 22.15 -4.78 49.05
N SER A 163 23.27 -4.90 49.75
CA SER A 163 23.33 -5.51 51.08
C SER A 163 23.25 -4.40 52.13
N GLU A 164 22.19 -4.41 52.91
CA GLU A 164 22.14 -3.77 54.22
C GLU A 164 23.05 -4.53 55.20
N GLY A 165 23.81 -3.80 56.02
CA GLY A 165 24.66 -4.35 57.08
C GLY A 165 25.46 -3.27 57.83
N HIS A 166 24.84 -2.71 58.88
CA HIS A 166 25.38 -1.97 60.03
C HIS A 166 26.67 -2.60 60.64
N PRO A 167 27.44 -1.98 61.59
CA PRO A 167 27.27 -0.68 62.30
C PRO A 167 28.59 0.15 62.53
N GLY A 168 28.44 1.39 63.03
CA GLY A 168 29.25 1.88 64.16
C GLY A 168 30.39 2.90 63.96
N ASN A 169 30.36 3.91 64.84
CA ASN A 169 31.36 4.91 65.26
C ASN A 169 31.43 6.24 64.49
N HIS A 170 30.83 7.35 64.96
CA HIS A 170 31.08 8.13 66.20
C HIS A 170 32.32 9.06 66.08
N LEU A 171 32.09 10.34 65.79
CA LEU A 171 32.39 11.53 66.64
C LEU A 171 32.51 12.82 65.82
N ASP A 172 31.70 13.81 66.21
CA ASP A 172 31.84 15.28 66.07
C ASP A 172 33.24 15.82 66.44
N PRO A 173 33.59 17.11 66.22
CA PRO A 173 32.71 18.30 66.02
C PRO A 173 32.98 19.18 64.79
#